data_AF-A0A7Y5U1Q1-F1
#
_entry.id   AF-A0A7Y5U1Q1-F1
#
_cell.length_a   1.000
_cell.length_b   1.000
_cell.length_c   1.000
_cell.angle_alpha   90.00
_cell.angle_beta   90.00
_cell.angle_gamma   90.00
#
_symmetry.space_group_name_H-M   'P 1'
#
loop_
_entity.id
_entity.type
_entity.pdbx_description
1 polymer ?
#
loop_
_entity_poly.entity_id
_entity_poly.type
_entity_poly.pdbx_seq_one_letter_code
_entity_poly.pdbx_strand_id
1 'polypeptide(L)'
;DAEPEFTYGWRAGLAIALPLFTTGRADVAVAEATLNRAIADREARAQQIRGAVSAAVARATGARQAVERYRTDILPASLQVEQMAQESYQAGQTGLPALLQTVQAAREVRQRALQAGLDYQLALAELERAMGTPLR
;
A
#
# COMPACT_ATOMS: atom_id res chain seq x y z
N ASP A 1 -32.65 -46.88 -72.34
CA ASP A 1 -31.62 -46.08 -71.64
C ASP A 1 -32.27 -44.88 -70.98
N ALA A 2 -32.22 -44.82 -69.64
CA ALA A 2 -32.71 -43.69 -68.85
C ALA A 2 -31.55 -42.73 -68.60
N GLU A 3 -31.68 -41.48 -69.03
CA GLU A 3 -30.66 -40.45 -68.86
C GLU A 3 -30.59 -39.98 -67.38
N PRO A 4 -29.39 -39.62 -66.88
CA PRO A 4 -29.16 -39.42 -65.44
C PRO A 4 -29.78 -38.12 -64.93
N GLU A 5 -30.67 -38.22 -63.94
CA GLU A 5 -31.42 -37.09 -63.35
C GLU A 5 -30.64 -36.35 -62.24
N PHE A 6 -29.32 -36.19 -62.37
CA PHE A 6 -28.55 -35.40 -61.40
C PHE A 6 -27.47 -34.55 -62.09
N THR A 7 -27.74 -33.25 -62.14
CA THR A 7 -26.78 -32.23 -62.59
C THR A 7 -26.05 -31.68 -61.37
N TYR A 8 -24.76 -31.97 -61.27
CA TYR A 8 -23.85 -31.40 -60.29
C TYR A 8 -23.20 -30.12 -60.84
N GLY A 9 -23.12 -29.09 -60.00
CA GLY A 9 -22.50 -27.81 -60.34
C GLY A 9 -22.09 -27.04 -59.09
N TRP A 10 -21.05 -26.23 -59.20
CA TRP A 10 -20.60 -25.35 -58.13
C TRP A 10 -21.30 -23.99 -58.26
N ARG A 11 -21.66 -23.40 -57.11
CA ARG A 11 -22.24 -22.06 -57.05
C ARG A 11 -21.42 -21.23 -56.07
N ALA A 12 -20.96 -20.08 -56.54
CA ALA A 12 -20.36 -19.05 -55.71
C ALA A 12 -21.23 -17.80 -55.78
N GLY A 13 -21.40 -17.11 -54.64
CA GLY A 13 -22.11 -15.86 -54.54
C GLY A 13 -21.34 -14.89 -53.67
N LEU A 14 -21.37 -13.61 -54.02
CA LEU A 14 -20.72 -12.54 -53.28
C LEU A 14 -21.80 -11.51 -52.94
N ALA A 15 -22.02 -11.29 -51.63
CA ALA A 15 -23.02 -10.34 -51.14
C ALA A 15 -22.32 -9.15 -50.49
N ILE A 16 -22.75 -7.95 -50.86
CA ILE A 16 -22.28 -6.69 -50.28
C ILE A 16 -23.50 -6.02 -49.64
N ALA A 17 -23.47 -5.84 -48.32
CA ALA A 17 -24.48 -5.09 -47.60
C ALA A 17 -24.07 -3.62 -47.52
N LEU A 18 -24.90 -2.72 -48.06
CA LEU A 18 -24.71 -1.28 -48.01
C LEU A 18 -25.79 -0.65 -47.12
N PRO A 19 -25.43 -0.10 -45.94
CA PRO A 19 -26.39 0.58 -45.09
C PRO A 19 -26.79 1.93 -45.69
N LEU A 20 -28.06 2.07 -46.12
CA LEU A 20 -28.58 3.29 -46.74
C LEU A 20 -29.11 4.32 -45.72
N PHE A 21 -29.50 3.87 -44.52
CA PHE A 21 -30.15 4.72 -43.49
C PHE A 21 -29.50 4.66 -42.10
N THR A 22 -28.59 3.71 -41.85
CA THR A 22 -27.88 3.60 -40.57
C THR A 22 -26.50 4.24 -40.70
N THR A 23 -26.31 5.41 -40.10
CA THR A 23 -25.06 6.18 -40.20
C THR A 23 -23.98 5.76 -39.20
N GLY A 24 -24.22 4.76 -38.34
CA GLY A 24 -23.26 4.26 -37.33
C GLY A 24 -22.90 5.27 -36.22
N ARG A 25 -23.47 6.49 -36.24
CA ARG A 25 -23.10 7.59 -35.34
C ARG A 25 -23.31 7.27 -33.86
N ALA A 26 -24.32 6.47 -33.52
CA ALA A 26 -24.57 6.06 -32.15
C ALA A 26 -23.45 5.14 -31.62
N ASP A 27 -23.00 4.18 -32.43
CA ASP A 27 -21.91 3.27 -32.06
C ASP A 27 -20.59 4.04 -31.90
N VAL A 28 -20.34 5.02 -32.79
CA VAL A 28 -19.18 5.92 -32.66
C VAL A 28 -19.25 6.74 -31.38
N ALA A 29 -20.40 7.34 -31.06
CA ALA A 29 -20.57 8.11 -29.83
C ALA A 29 -20.37 7.25 -28.57
N VAL A 30 -20.85 6.00 -28.58
CA VAL A 30 -20.61 5.03 -27.48
C VAL A 30 -19.12 4.69 -27.38
N ALA A 31 -18.44 4.46 -28.50
CA ALA A 31 -17.01 4.17 -28.53
C ALA A 31 -16.18 5.36 -27.98
N GLU A 32 -16.51 6.59 -28.39
CA GLU A 32 -15.89 7.81 -27.89
C GLU A 32 -16.11 8.00 -26.39
N ALA A 33 -17.34 7.81 -25.90
CA ALA A 33 -17.65 7.87 -24.47
C ALA A 33 -16.88 6.81 -23.67
N THR A 34 -16.75 5.59 -24.22
CA THR A 34 -15.99 4.49 -23.60
C THR A 34 -14.50 4.82 -23.53
N LEU A 35 -13.93 5.41 -24.58
CA LEU A 35 -12.55 5.88 -24.61
C LEU A 35 -12.31 6.97 -23.56
N ASN A 36 -13.18 7.99 -23.52
CA ASN A 36 -13.08 9.08 -22.55
C ASN A 36 -13.15 8.56 -21.11
N ARG A 37 -14.05 7.60 -20.83
CA ARG A 37 -14.11 6.93 -19.54
C ARG A 37 -12.82 6.18 -19.21
N ALA A 38 -12.27 5.42 -20.15
CA ALA A 38 -11.03 4.68 -19.93
C ALA A 38 -9.84 5.60 -19.64
N ILE A 39 -9.77 6.75 -20.30
CA ILE A 39 -8.75 7.79 -20.04
C ILE A 39 -8.91 8.37 -18.63
N ALA A 40 -10.14 8.75 -18.25
CA ALA A 40 -10.43 9.29 -16.92
C ALA A 40 -10.13 8.26 -15.82
N ASP A 41 -10.52 7.00 -16.01
CA ASP A 41 -10.23 5.89 -15.08
C ASP A 41 -8.71 5.67 -14.94
N ARG A 42 -7.96 5.75 -16.05
CA ARG A 42 -6.49 5.65 -16.04
C ARG A 42 -5.86 6.79 -15.24
N GLU A 43 -6.31 8.02 -15.46
CA GLU A 43 -5.79 9.18 -14.74
C GLU A 43 -6.12 9.11 -13.24
N ALA A 44 -7.35 8.75 -12.89
CA ALA A 44 -7.76 8.53 -11.50
C ALA A 44 -6.89 7.48 -10.81
N ARG A 45 -6.65 6.33 -11.47
CA ARG A 45 -5.74 5.29 -10.94
C ARG A 45 -4.31 5.79 -10.77
N ALA A 46 -3.79 6.57 -11.72
CA ALA A 46 -2.45 7.15 -11.61
C ALA A 46 -2.33 8.08 -10.40
N GLN A 47 -3.35 8.92 -10.13
CA GLN A 47 -3.36 9.77 -8.95
C GLN A 47 -3.51 8.98 -7.65
N GLN A 48 -4.34 7.94 -7.64
CA GLN A 48 -4.47 7.03 -6.49
C GLN A 48 -3.13 6.37 -6.15
N ILE A 49 -2.40 5.86 -7.15
CA ILE A 49 -1.07 5.25 -6.93
C ILE A 49 -0.08 6.28 -6.38
N ARG A 50 -0.03 7.49 -6.96
CA ARG A 50 0.85 8.57 -6.45
C ARG A 50 0.53 8.93 -5.01
N GLY A 51 -0.76 9.03 -4.66
CA GLY A 51 -1.21 9.29 -3.29
C GLY A 51 -0.86 8.16 -2.32
N ALA A 52 -1.01 6.90 -2.74
CA ALA A 52 -0.63 5.74 -1.93
C ALA A 52 0.88 5.72 -1.64
N VAL A 53 1.71 5.97 -2.68
CA VAL A 53 3.17 6.04 -2.53
C VAL A 53 3.57 7.20 -1.62
N SER A 54 3.03 8.41 -1.82
CA SER A 54 3.38 9.56 -0.98
C SER A 54 3.01 9.34 0.49
N ALA A 55 1.83 8.76 0.74
CA ALA A 55 1.40 8.40 2.08
C ALA A 55 2.32 7.35 2.72
N ALA A 56 2.73 6.32 1.96
CA ALA A 56 3.62 5.28 2.46
C ALA A 56 5.02 5.83 2.79
N VAL A 57 5.56 6.73 1.95
CA VAL A 57 6.83 7.43 2.23
C VAL A 57 6.74 8.26 3.51
N ALA A 58 5.66 9.01 3.69
CA ALA A 58 5.46 9.83 4.89
C ALA A 58 5.39 8.96 6.15
N ARG A 59 4.66 7.84 6.10
CA ARG A 59 4.57 6.87 7.22
C ARG A 59 5.93 6.26 7.54
N ALA A 60 6.66 5.77 6.54
CA ALA A 60 7.98 5.16 6.73
C ALA A 60 8.98 6.17 7.33
N THR A 61 8.94 7.42 6.85
CA THR A 61 9.79 8.50 7.38
C THR A 61 9.46 8.82 8.84
N GLY A 62 8.17 8.95 9.18
CA GLY A 62 7.74 9.18 10.56
C GLY A 62 8.11 8.04 11.50
N ALA A 63 7.90 6.79 11.07
CA ALA A 63 8.27 5.61 11.84
C ALA A 63 9.79 5.51 12.05
N ARG A 64 10.60 5.84 11.03
CA ARG A 64 12.06 5.94 11.16
C ARG A 64 12.47 6.96 12.22
N GLN A 65 11.88 8.15 12.19
CA GLN A 65 12.15 9.20 13.18
C GLN A 65 11.76 8.77 14.60
N ALA A 66 10.65 8.05 14.75
CA ALA A 66 10.24 7.49 16.03
C ALA A 66 11.27 6.48 16.57
N VAL A 67 11.74 5.56 15.74
CA VAL A 67 12.78 4.57 16.12
C VAL A 67 14.08 5.26 16.53
N GLU A 68 14.55 6.24 15.76
CA GLU A 68 15.77 6.97 16.13
C GLU A 68 15.59 7.71 17.46
N ARG A 69 14.45 8.37 17.68
CA ARG A 69 14.18 9.05 18.96
C ARG A 69 14.16 8.10 20.15
N TYR A 70 13.57 6.90 19.99
CA TYR A 70 13.64 5.89 21.04
C TYR A 70 15.08 5.46 21.32
N ARG A 71 15.89 5.31 20.28
CA ARG A 71 17.28 4.86 20.38
C ARG A 71 18.20 5.92 21.00
N THR A 72 18.08 7.19 20.60
CA THR A 72 19.00 8.25 20.99
C THR A 72 18.61 8.94 22.29
N ASP A 73 17.31 9.05 22.58
CA ASP A 73 16.82 9.93 23.64
C ASP A 73 16.07 9.14 24.72
N ILE A 74 15.02 8.42 24.33
CA ILE A 74 14.03 7.90 25.28
C ILE A 74 14.57 6.69 26.06
N LEU A 75 15.20 5.73 25.39
CA LEU A 75 15.78 4.56 26.06
C LEU A 75 16.93 4.95 26.99
N PRO A 76 17.92 5.77 26.58
CA PRO A 76 18.97 6.22 27.49
C PRO A 76 18.43 6.96 28.71
N ALA A 77 17.48 7.88 28.52
CA ALA A 77 16.85 8.59 29.64
C ALA A 77 16.13 7.64 30.60
N SER A 78 15.39 6.66 30.06
CA SER A 78 14.71 5.64 30.88
C SER A 78 15.69 4.78 31.68
N LEU A 79 16.84 4.43 31.10
CA LEU A 79 17.89 3.68 31.79
C LEU A 79 18.51 4.51 32.91
N GLN A 80 18.75 5.79 32.68
CA GLN A 80 19.27 6.70 33.70
C GLN A 80 18.32 6.81 34.89
N VAL A 81 17.01 6.97 34.64
CA VAL A 81 16.01 7.05 35.71
C VAL A 81 15.93 5.74 36.51
N GLU A 82 16.03 4.59 35.84
CA GLU A 82 16.07 3.28 36.50
C GLU A 82 17.31 3.13 37.39
N GLN A 83 18.49 3.55 36.91
CA GLN A 83 19.74 3.54 37.70
C GLN A 83 19.64 4.43 38.94
N MET A 84 19.16 5.66 38.78
CA MET A 84 18.97 6.59 39.90
C MET A 84 18.01 6.03 40.96
N ALA A 85 16.90 5.40 40.54
CA ALA A 85 15.97 4.78 41.46
C ALA A 85 16.60 3.62 42.23
N GLN A 86 17.46 2.84 41.57
CA GLN A 86 18.20 1.75 42.20
C GLN A 86 19.21 2.27 43.23
N GLU A 87 19.94 3.33 42.92
CA GLU A 87 20.87 3.99 43.84
C GLU A 87 20.13 4.56 45.05
N SER A 88 19.01 5.27 44.85
CA SER A 88 18.19 5.80 45.95
C SER A 88 17.65 4.70 46.87
N TYR A 89 17.25 3.56 46.31
CA TYR A 89 16.79 2.41 47.09
C TYR A 89 17.94 1.81 47.92
N GLN A 90 19.12 1.61 47.31
CA GLN A 90 20.30 1.09 48.00
C GLN A 90 20.78 2.02 49.12
N ALA A 91 20.64 3.34 48.93
CA ALA A 91 20.93 4.35 49.95
C ALA A 91 19.84 4.48 51.03
N GLY A 92 18.74 3.70 50.94
CA GLY A 92 17.61 3.76 51.88
C GLY A 92 16.76 5.03 51.77
N GLN A 93 16.95 5.84 50.72
CA GLN A 93 16.24 7.10 50.50
C GLN A 93 14.83 6.89 49.95
N THR A 94 14.60 5.77 49.26
CA THR A 94 13.30 5.39 48.72
C THR A 94 12.95 3.95 49.10
N GLY A 95 11.65 3.67 49.24
CA GLY A 95 11.16 2.32 49.51
C GLY A 95 11.13 1.44 48.25
N LEU A 96 11.10 0.11 48.44
CA LEU A 96 10.98 -0.87 47.35
C LEU A 96 9.80 -0.59 46.38
N PRO A 97 8.60 -0.16 46.82
CA PRO A 97 7.51 0.14 45.89
C PRO A 97 7.86 1.21 44.85
N ALA A 98 8.63 2.23 45.23
CA ALA A 98 9.04 3.29 44.31
C ALA A 98 10.03 2.75 43.25
N LEU A 99 10.99 1.92 43.66
CA LEU A 99 11.89 1.23 42.73
C LEU A 99 11.11 0.36 41.74
N LEU A 100 10.16 -0.45 42.23
CA LEU A 100 9.37 -1.34 41.38
C LEU A 100 8.51 -0.56 40.37
N GLN A 101 8.00 0.61 40.76
CA GLN A 101 7.26 1.49 39.84
C GLN A 101 8.18 1.99 38.71
N THR A 102 9.40 2.42 39.04
CA THR A 102 10.37 2.88 38.03
C THR A 102 10.79 1.76 37.09
N VAL A 103 11.06 0.56 37.61
CA VAL A 103 11.40 -0.62 36.79
C VAL A 103 10.24 -0.98 35.85
N GLN A 104 8.99 -0.90 36.32
CA GLN A 104 7.81 -1.12 35.47
C GLN A 104 7.73 -0.07 34.35
N ALA A 105 7.89 1.22 34.67
CA ALA A 105 7.89 2.28 33.67
C ALA A 105 9.02 2.09 32.63
N ALA A 106 10.21 1.68 33.06
CA ALA A 106 11.34 1.41 32.17
C ALA A 106 11.07 0.20 31.25
N ARG A 107 10.34 -0.82 31.72
CA ARG A 107 9.92 -1.94 30.88
C ARG A 107 8.89 -1.51 29.84
N GLU A 108 7.93 -0.67 30.21
CA GLU A 108 6.95 -0.11 29.26
C GLU A 108 7.65 0.69 28.16
N VAL A 109 8.65 1.50 28.50
CA VAL A 109 9.45 2.25 27.51
C VAL A 109 10.15 1.30 26.54
N ARG A 110 10.78 0.23 27.04
CA ARG A 110 11.42 -0.79 26.19
C ARG A 110 10.41 -1.48 25.26
N GLN A 111 9.24 -1.82 25.76
CA GLN A 111 8.17 -2.41 24.95
C GLN A 111 7.72 -1.44 23.84
N ARG A 112 7.53 -0.16 24.15
CA ARG A 112 7.16 0.85 23.14
C ARG A 112 8.27 1.08 22.10
N ALA A 113 9.54 1.00 22.50
CA ALA A 113 10.65 1.07 21.55
C ALA A 113 10.66 -0.12 20.58
N LEU A 114 10.38 -1.34 21.07
CA LEU A 114 10.23 -2.52 20.21
C LEU A 114 9.04 -2.38 19.26
N GLN A 115 7.91 -1.87 19.76
CA GLN A 115 6.73 -1.61 18.92
C GLN A 115 7.05 -0.58 17.83
N ALA A 116 7.75 0.51 18.16
CA ALA A 116 8.18 1.49 17.16
C ALA A 116 9.09 0.85 16.08
N GLY A 117 9.97 -0.08 16.48
CA GLY A 117 10.78 -0.87 15.57
C GLY A 117 9.93 -1.71 14.61
N LEU A 118 8.91 -2.41 15.14
CA LEU A 118 7.96 -3.17 14.33
C LEU A 118 7.17 -2.26 13.37
N ASP A 119 6.66 -1.14 13.87
CA ASP A 119 5.88 -0.17 13.08
C ASP A 119 6.72 0.37 11.91
N TYR A 120 8.02 0.59 12.12
CA TYR A 120 8.93 0.97 11.04
C TYR A 120 9.09 -0.11 9.98
N GLN A 121 9.25 -1.38 10.36
CA GLN A 121 9.33 -2.49 9.40
C GLN A 121 8.03 -2.65 8.60
N LEU A 122 6.88 -2.52 9.26
CA LEU A 122 5.57 -2.54 8.60
C LEU A 122 5.41 -1.36 7.64
N ALA A 123 5.87 -0.17 8.01
CA ALA A 123 5.82 1.00 7.14
C ALA A 123 6.72 0.87 5.91
N LEU A 124 7.88 0.20 6.05
CA LEU A 124 8.73 -0.15 4.91
C LEU A 124 8.04 -1.15 3.98
N ALA A 125 7.45 -2.22 4.52
CA ALA A 125 6.72 -3.21 3.71
C ALA A 125 5.54 -2.58 2.95
N GLU A 126 4.83 -1.64 3.57
CA GLU A 126 3.75 -0.90 2.91
C GLU A 126 4.27 0.04 1.82
N LEU A 127 5.44 0.64 2.00
CA LEU A 127 6.11 1.44 0.97
C LEU A 127 6.53 0.57 -0.23
N GLU A 128 7.14 -0.58 0.01
CA GLU A 128 7.48 -1.55 -1.04
C GLU A 128 6.24 -1.97 -1.83
N ARG A 129 5.14 -2.28 -1.13
CA ARG A 129 3.86 -2.61 -1.74
C ARG A 129 3.31 -1.47 -2.60
N ALA A 130 3.38 -0.23 -2.11
CA ALA A 130 2.87 0.94 -2.83
C ALA A 130 3.70 1.24 -4.09
N MET A 131 5.02 1.01 -4.05
CA MET A 131 5.91 1.18 -5.21
C MET A 131 5.83 0.01 -6.19
N GLY A 132 5.41 -1.17 -5.74
CA GLY A 132 5.41 -2.39 -6.53
C GLY A 132 6.81 -3.01 -6.72
N THR A 133 7.81 -2.53 -5.98
CA THR A 133 9.19 -3.05 -6.01
C THR A 133 9.78 -3.09 -4.60
N PRO A 134 10.61 -4.10 -4.29
CA PRO A 134 11.26 -4.21 -2.99
C PRO A 134 12.36 -3.16 -2.81
N LEU A 135 12.58 -2.73 -1.56
CA LEU A 135 13.70 -1.89 -1.13
C LEU A 135 14.84 -2.84 -0.70
N ARG A 136 15.68 -3.24 -1.66
CA ARG A 136 16.92 -3.99 -1.37
C ARG A 136 18.02 -3.09 -0.84
#